data_AF-A0A3A8QBX1-F1
#
_entry.id   AF-A0A3A8QBX1-F1
#
_cell.length_a   1.000
_cell.length_b   1.000
_cell.length_c   1.000
_cell.angle_alpha   90.00
_cell.angle_beta   90.00
_cell.angle_gamma   90.00
#
_symmetry.space_group_name_H-M   'P 1'
#
loop_
_entity.id
_entity.type
_entity.pdbx_description
1 polymer ?
#
loop_
_entity_poly.entity_id
_entity_poly.type
_entity_poly.pdbx_seq_one_letter_code
_entity_poly.pdbx_strand_id
1 'polypeptide(L)'
;MLIYRLLLLMKFVGVVLYGGGLVGALAATGSRERKRAVHAIASPGLVVTWTAGYLLTLQFNLALTEAWILGGLALSLVSQLALVSMASRERRTVPGALLAAVSFFGVLVLMIFRPRWPWVDT
;
A
#
# COMPACT_ATOMS: atom_id res chain seq x y z
N MET A 1 -2.38 22.17 13.00
CA MET A 1 -1.89 21.02 13.81
C MET A 1 -2.86 19.84 13.87
N LEU A 2 -4.16 20.05 14.14
CA LEU A 2 -5.15 18.97 14.19
C LEU A 2 -5.28 18.19 12.85
N ILE A 3 -5.46 18.91 11.74
CA ILE A 3 -5.62 18.32 10.40
C ILE A 3 -4.44 17.41 10.05
N TYR A 4 -3.22 17.87 10.29
CA TYR A 4 -2.01 17.09 10.08
C TYR A 4 -2.03 15.75 10.84
N ARG A 5 -2.40 15.76 12.13
CA ARG A 5 -2.48 14.54 12.95
C ARG A 5 -3.58 13.60 12.45
N LEU A 6 -4.72 14.13 12.01
CA LEU A 6 -5.80 13.34 11.42
C LEU A 6 -5.35 12.66 10.13
N LEU A 7 -4.66 13.39 9.25
CA LEU A 7 -4.14 12.80 8.01
C LEU A 7 -3.09 11.72 8.27
N LEU A 8 -2.20 11.92 9.25
CA LEU A 8 -1.26 10.87 9.68
C LEU A 8 -1.98 9.64 10.24
N LEU A 9 -3.00 9.84 11.08
CA LEU A 9 -3.80 8.75 11.62
C LEU A 9 -4.53 7.99 10.51
N MET A 10 -5.18 8.70 9.58
CA MET A 10 -5.84 8.08 8.43
C MET A 10 -4.85 7.28 7.59
N LYS A 11 -3.67 7.86 7.28
CA LYS A 11 -2.63 7.14 6.53
C LYS A 11 -2.18 5.89 7.27
N PHE A 12 -1.96 5.97 8.58
CA PHE A 12 -1.58 4.83 9.41
C PHE A 12 -2.67 3.75 9.41
N VAL A 13 -3.93 4.12 9.64
CA VAL A 13 -5.07 3.19 9.59
C VAL A 13 -5.16 2.52 8.22
N GLY A 14 -4.99 3.27 7.13
CA GLY A 14 -4.96 2.72 5.78
C GLY A 14 -3.87 1.67 5.60
N VAL A 15 -2.64 1.96 6.06
CA VAL A 15 -1.50 1.03 5.98
C VAL A 15 -1.75 -0.23 6.82
N VAL A 16 -2.32 -0.09 8.02
CA VAL A 16 -2.65 -1.22 8.90
C VAL A 16 -3.75 -2.08 8.29
N LEU A 17 -4.79 -1.47 7.72
CA LEU A 17 -5.84 -2.20 6.99
C LEU A 17 -5.26 -2.94 5.79
N TYR A 18 -4.37 -2.29 5.03
CA TYR A 18 -3.72 -2.93 3.90
C TYR A 18 -2.87 -4.13 4.32
N GLY A 19 -1.95 -3.94 5.27
CA GLY A 19 -1.09 -4.99 5.78
C GLY A 19 -1.87 -6.12 6.45
N GLY A 20 -2.90 -5.78 7.23
CA GLY A 20 -3.80 -6.75 7.86
C GLY A 20 -4.60 -7.55 6.84
N GLY A 21 -5.14 -6.89 5.80
CA GLY A 21 -5.84 -7.56 4.71
C GLY A 21 -4.93 -8.47 3.89
N LEU A 22 -3.67 -8.06 3.65
CA LEU A 22 -2.63 -8.89 3.04
C LEU A 22 -2.36 -10.16 3.87
N VAL A 23 -2.06 -10.00 5.16
CA VAL A 23 -1.81 -11.14 6.07
C VAL A 23 -3.04 -12.04 6.15
N GLY A 24 -4.23 -11.46 6.29
CA GLY A 24 -5.49 -12.19 6.34
C GLY A 24 -5.75 -12.99 5.06
N ALA A 25 -5.47 -12.42 3.89
CA ALA A 25 -5.61 -13.11 2.61
C ALA A 25 -4.62 -14.28 2.44
N LEU A 26 -3.41 -14.16 3.01
CA LEU A 26 -2.39 -15.22 2.99
C LEU A 26 -2.71 -16.34 3.99
N ALA A 27 -3.22 -15.99 5.17
CA ALA A 27 -3.58 -16.94 6.21
C ALA A 27 -4.90 -17.69 5.91
N ALA A 28 -5.84 -17.04 5.23
CA ALA A 28 -7.16 -17.60 4.94
C ALA A 28 -7.11 -18.92 4.17
N THR A 29 -7.70 -19.97 4.74
CA THR A 29 -7.82 -21.31 4.12
C THR A 29 -8.97 -21.35 3.12
N GLY A 30 -10.04 -20.56 3.35
CA GLY A 30 -11.19 -20.45 2.47
C GLY A 30 -11.03 -19.40 1.36
N SER A 31 -11.52 -19.72 0.15
CA SER A 31 -11.57 -18.78 -0.98
C SER A 31 -12.43 -17.53 -0.69
N ARG A 32 -13.57 -17.71 -0.01
CA ARG A 32 -14.47 -16.60 0.38
C ARG A 32 -13.82 -15.64 1.38
N GLU A 33 -13.13 -16.18 2.38
CA GLU A 33 -12.40 -15.39 3.39
C GLU A 33 -11.24 -14.62 2.76
N ARG A 34 -10.49 -15.27 1.87
CA ARG A 34 -9.42 -14.62 1.11
C ARG A 34 -9.94 -13.44 0.31
N LYS A 35 -11.01 -13.61 -0.47
CA LYS A 35 -11.64 -12.52 -1.23
C LYS A 35 -12.13 -11.38 -0.33
N ARG A 36 -12.70 -11.70 0.83
CA ARG A 36 -13.10 -10.68 1.81
C ARG A 36 -11.89 -9.91 2.36
N ALA A 37 -10.83 -10.60 2.76
CA ALA A 37 -9.61 -9.95 3.24
C ALA A 37 -9.01 -8.99 2.20
N VAL A 38 -9.05 -9.37 0.92
CA VAL A 38 -8.58 -8.50 -0.16
C VAL A 38 -9.54 -7.34 -0.43
N HIS A 39 -10.80 -7.62 -0.77
CA HIS A 39 -11.70 -6.61 -1.30
C HIS A 39 -12.39 -5.76 -0.22
N ALA A 40 -12.61 -6.30 0.97
CA ALA A 40 -13.28 -5.57 2.05
C ALA A 40 -12.30 -4.91 3.03
N ILE A 41 -11.02 -5.31 3.05
CA ILE A 41 -10.03 -4.79 4.01
C ILE A 41 -8.83 -4.18 3.27
N ALA A 42 -8.11 -4.96 2.46
CA ALA A 42 -6.88 -4.48 1.82
C ALA A 42 -7.16 -3.35 0.81
N SER A 43 -8.08 -3.54 -0.14
CA SER A 43 -8.36 -2.52 -1.17
C SER A 43 -8.83 -1.18 -0.56
N PRO A 44 -9.78 -1.14 0.38
CA PRO A 44 -10.17 0.11 1.04
C PRO A 44 -9.01 0.72 1.84
N GLY A 45 -8.20 -0.10 2.52
CA GLY A 45 -7.00 0.36 3.22
C GLY A 45 -6.01 1.06 2.30
N LEU A 46 -5.80 0.53 1.09
CA LEU A 46 -4.95 1.14 0.08
C LEU A 46 -5.47 2.51 -0.37
N VAL A 47 -6.79 2.60 -0.63
CA VAL A 47 -7.43 3.87 -1.01
C VAL A 47 -7.25 4.91 0.09
N VAL A 48 -7.55 4.55 1.34
CA VAL A 48 -7.37 5.45 2.49
C VAL A 48 -5.92 5.92 2.62
N THR A 49 -4.96 5.00 2.43
CA THR A 49 -3.52 5.31 2.48
C THR A 49 -3.12 6.36 1.44
N TRP A 50 -3.55 6.17 0.18
CA TRP A 50 -3.20 7.07 -0.92
C TRP A 50 -3.93 8.40 -0.85
N THR A 51 -5.21 8.40 -0.49
CA THR A 51 -5.97 9.64 -0.30
C THR A 51 -5.35 10.49 0.81
N ALA A 52 -5.04 9.90 1.96
CA ALA A 52 -4.37 10.62 3.05
C ALA A 52 -2.96 11.08 2.65
N GLY A 53 -2.20 10.24 1.93
CA GLY A 53 -0.90 10.58 1.38
C GLY A 53 -0.93 11.78 0.42
N TYR A 54 -1.89 11.80 -0.50
CA TYR A 54 -2.09 12.89 -1.45
C TYR A 54 -2.48 14.20 -0.74
N LEU A 55 -3.37 14.15 0.25
CA LEU A 55 -3.72 15.34 1.03
C LEU A 55 -2.51 15.88 1.80
N LEU A 56 -1.63 15.01 2.30
CA LEU A 56 -0.37 15.43 2.93
C LEU A 56 0.58 16.09 1.92
N THR A 57 0.68 15.59 0.68
CA THR A 57 1.54 16.22 -0.32
C THR A 57 1.03 17.61 -0.70
N LEU A 58 -0.30 17.81 -0.77
CA LEU A 58 -0.88 19.14 -0.96
C LEU A 58 -0.56 20.08 0.21
N GLN A 59 -0.68 19.60 1.45
CA GLN A 59 -0.41 20.41 2.64
C GLN A 59 1.06 20.86 2.74
N PHE A 60 2.00 20.01 2.33
CA PHE A 60 3.44 20.29 2.39
C PHE A 60 4.04 20.78 1.06
N ASN A 61 3.21 21.01 0.04
CA ASN A 61 3.61 21.40 -1.31
C ASN A 61 4.71 20.48 -1.90
N LEU A 62 4.58 19.17 -1.68
CA LEU A 62 5.50 18.17 -2.21
C LEU A 62 5.07 17.74 -3.61
N ALA A 63 6.01 17.65 -4.52
CA ALA A 63 5.75 17.16 -5.87
C ALA A 63 5.39 15.66 -5.82
N LEU A 64 4.31 15.26 -6.52
CA LEU A 64 3.94 13.85 -6.64
C LEU A 64 4.96 13.02 -7.45
N THR A 65 5.83 13.70 -8.19
CA THR A 65 6.90 13.10 -9.01
C THR A 65 8.12 12.67 -8.21
N GLU A 66 8.14 12.92 -6.90
CA GLU A 66 9.17 12.42 -6.00
C GLU A 66 9.31 10.89 -6.10
N ALA A 67 10.56 10.43 -6.08
CA ALA A 67 10.93 9.03 -6.26
C ALA A 67 10.14 8.06 -5.38
N TRP A 68 10.10 8.40 -4.10
CA TRP A 68 9.48 7.58 -3.09
C TRP A 68 7.96 7.57 -3.20
N ILE A 69 7.36 8.62 -3.76
CA ILE A 69 5.92 8.69 -4.03
C ILE A 69 5.58 7.84 -5.25
N LEU A 70 6.25 8.06 -6.39
CA LEU A 70 6.01 7.29 -7.61
C LEU A 70 6.34 5.81 -7.43
N GLY A 71 7.49 5.50 -6.85
CA GLY A 71 7.90 4.14 -6.53
C GLY A 71 6.97 3.48 -5.52
N GLY A 72 6.54 4.22 -4.48
CA GLY A 72 5.55 3.75 -3.53
C GLY A 72 4.21 3.42 -4.21
N LEU A 73 3.76 4.27 -5.15
CA LEU A 73 2.52 4.06 -5.89
C LEU A 73 2.61 2.80 -6.75
N ALA A 74 3.64 2.71 -7.58
CA ALA A 74 3.87 1.56 -8.45
C ALA A 74 3.95 0.25 -7.65
N LEU A 75 4.77 0.19 -6.59
CA LEU A 75 4.90 -1.01 -5.77
C LEU A 75 3.61 -1.36 -5.04
N SER A 76 2.84 -0.38 -4.58
CA SER A 76 1.55 -0.64 -3.93
C SER A 76 0.52 -1.22 -4.89
N LEU A 77 0.52 -0.79 -6.16
CA LEU A 77 -0.32 -1.34 -7.21
C LEU A 77 0.12 -2.76 -7.58
N VAL A 78 1.42 -3.01 -7.71
CA VAL A 78 1.96 -4.36 -7.95
C VAL A 78 1.55 -5.30 -6.82
N SER A 79 1.70 -4.85 -5.57
CA SER A 79 1.30 -5.64 -4.40
C SER A 79 -0.19 -5.97 -4.44
N GLN A 80 -1.04 -4.99 -4.74
CA GLN A 80 -2.48 -5.16 -4.80
C GLN A 80 -2.93 -6.06 -5.96
N LEU A 81 -2.32 -5.93 -7.14
CA LEU A 81 -2.60 -6.77 -8.30
C LEU A 81 -2.21 -8.22 -8.02
N ALA A 82 -1.04 -8.44 -7.42
CA ALA A 82 -0.61 -9.77 -6.99
C ALA A 82 -1.64 -10.36 -6.00
N LEU A 83 -2.09 -9.57 -5.03
CA LEU A 83 -3.05 -9.98 -4.01
C LEU A 83 -4.44 -10.34 -4.60
N VAL A 84 -4.97 -9.50 -5.49
CA VAL A 84 -6.25 -9.74 -6.20
C VAL A 84 -6.15 -10.96 -7.12
N SER A 85 -5.02 -11.13 -7.81
CA SER A 85 -4.80 -12.28 -8.70
C SER A 85 -4.83 -13.60 -7.92
N MET A 86 -4.22 -13.63 -6.72
CA MET A 86 -4.26 -14.79 -5.81
C MET A 86 -5.63 -15.02 -5.19
N ALA A 87 -6.37 -13.96 -4.86
CA ALA A 87 -7.73 -14.08 -4.35
C ALA A 87 -8.70 -14.67 -5.39
N SER A 88 -8.42 -14.43 -6.67
CA SER A 88 -9.25 -14.89 -7.79
C SER A 88 -8.96 -16.32 -8.21
N ARG A 89 -7.73 -16.82 -7.97
CA ARG A 89 -7.33 -18.20 -8.28
C ARG A 89 -7.66 -19.16 -7.16
N GLU A 90 -7.98 -20.40 -7.51
CA GLU A 90 -8.28 -21.47 -6.55
C GLU A 90 -7.01 -22.03 -5.90
N ARG A 91 -5.92 -22.15 -6.68
CA ARG A 91 -4.60 -22.57 -6.19
C ARG A 91 -3.79 -21.38 -5.67
N ARG A 92 -3.20 -21.54 -4.48
CA ARG A 92 -2.22 -20.61 -3.91
C ARG A 92 -0.93 -20.67 -4.74
N THR A 93 -0.41 -19.51 -5.12
CA THR A 93 0.90 -19.41 -5.77
C THR A 93 1.87 -18.72 -4.82
N VAL A 94 2.86 -19.46 -4.31
CA VAL A 94 3.95 -18.92 -3.48
C VAL A 94 4.63 -17.71 -4.14
N PRO A 95 4.91 -17.71 -5.46
CA PRO A 95 5.46 -16.52 -6.12
C PRO A 95 4.56 -15.29 -6.04
N GLY A 96 3.24 -15.46 -6.11
CA GLY A 96 2.29 -14.35 -6.00
C GLY A 96 2.26 -13.76 -4.59
N ALA A 97 2.38 -14.62 -3.57
CA ALA A 97 2.40 -14.21 -2.17
C ALA A 97 3.69 -13.43 -1.85
N LEU A 98 4.83 -13.94 -2.33
CA LEU A 98 6.11 -13.26 -2.20
C LEU A 98 6.10 -11.92 -2.94
N LEU A 99 5.58 -11.86 -4.16
CA LEU A 99 5.47 -10.61 -4.90
C LEU A 99 4.62 -9.58 -4.14
N ALA A 100 3.46 -9.98 -3.62
CA ALA A 100 2.61 -9.09 -2.83
C ALA A 100 3.33 -8.56 -1.58
N ALA A 101 3.95 -9.45 -0.80
CA ALA A 101 4.64 -9.09 0.43
C ALA A 101 5.89 -8.23 0.20
N VAL A 102 6.74 -8.61 -0.75
CA VAL A 102 7.98 -7.89 -1.09
C VAL A 102 7.66 -6.51 -1.63
N SER A 103 6.69 -6.38 -2.53
CA SER A 103 6.29 -5.07 -3.05
C SER A 103 5.72 -4.19 -1.93
N PHE A 104 4.88 -4.72 -1.04
CA PHE A 104 4.38 -3.95 0.11
C PHE A 104 5.51 -3.50 1.03
N PHE A 105 6.45 -4.38 1.34
CA PHE A 105 7.61 -4.03 2.16
C PHE A 105 8.46 -2.94 1.49
N GLY A 106 8.66 -3.03 0.17
CA GLY A 106 9.33 -1.99 -0.62
C GLY A 106 8.63 -0.63 -0.53
N VAL A 107 7.29 -0.58 -0.51
CA VAL A 107 6.54 0.66 -0.27
C VAL A 107 6.90 1.26 1.08
N LEU A 108 6.94 0.44 2.14
CA LEU A 108 7.28 0.91 3.49
C LEU A 108 8.70 1.48 3.53
N VAL A 109 9.67 0.78 2.93
CA VAL A 109 11.05 1.24 2.81
C VAL A 109 11.10 2.59 2.11
N LEU A 110 10.46 2.74 0.95
CA LEU A 110 10.42 4.01 0.22
C LEU A 110 9.78 5.14 1.05
N MET A 111 8.68 4.87 1.73
CA MET A 111 7.95 5.88 2.52
C MET A 111 8.69 6.31 3.79
N ILE A 112 9.54 5.43 4.34
CA ILE A 112 10.35 5.69 5.55
C ILE A 112 11.62 6.45 5.17
N PHE A 113 12.41 5.93 4.22
CA PHE A 113 13.69 6.52 3.85
C PHE A 113 13.57 7.73 2.92
N ARG A 114 12.45 7.83 2.19
CA ARG A 114 12.09 8.94 1.30
C ARG A 114 13.26 9.42 0.42
N PRO A 115 13.89 8.52 -0.36
CA PRO A 115 14.93 8.93 -1.30
C PRO A 115 14.40 10.03 -2.22
N ARG A 116 15.14 11.12 -2.37
CA ARG A 116 14.84 12.20 -3.32
C ARG A 116 15.64 12.02 -4.60
N TRP A 117 15.21 12.67 -5.67
CA TRP A 117 15.99 12.65 -6.91
C TRP A 117 17.29 13.45 -6.74
N PRO A 118 18.47 12.86 -7.02
CA PRO A 118 19.74 13.57 -6.87
C PRO A 118 19.89 14.75 -7.82
N TRP A 119 19.08 14.83 -8.89
CA TRP A 119 19.17 15.85 -9.93
C TRP A 119 18.16 17.00 -9.75
N VAL A 120 17.37 17.01 -8.68
CA VAL A 120 16.37 18.07 -8.40
C VAL A 120 16.96 19.19 -7.52
N ASP A 121 18.16 18.97 -6.95
CA ASP A 121 18.88 19.94 -6.11
C ASP A 121 20.05 20.66 -6.85
N THR A 122 20.11 20.59 -8.19
CA THR A 122 21.06 21.36 -9.04
C THR A 122 20.32 22.35 -9.93
#